data_AF-A0AAD8FEI8-F1
#
_entry.id   AF-A0AAD8FEI8-F1
#
_cell.length_a   1.000
_cell.length_b   1.000
_cell.length_c   1.000
_cell.angle_alpha   90.00
_cell.angle_beta   90.00
_cell.angle_gamma   90.00
#
_symmetry.space_group_name_H-M   'P 1'
#
loop_
_entity.id
_entity.type
_entity.pdbx_description
1 polymer ?
#
loop_
_entity_poly.entity_id
_entity_poly.type
_entity_poly.pdbx_seq_one_letter_code
_entity_poly.pdbx_strand_id
1 'polypeptide(L)' 'MKSVTLRARPSIEGSSNPNQLNGSINPKQLNGSSNLKQLNGSSNPKQLNGSSNPIKLNGRRNSRQLNGSSNPQTAQW' A
#
# COMPACT_ATOMS: atom_id res chain seq x y z
N MET A 1 8.58 17.73 0.22
CA MET A 1 7.53 16.69 0.20
C MET A 1 8.14 15.41 -0.34
N LYS A 2 8.04 14.27 0.36
CA LYS A 2 8.59 13.00 -0.13
C LYS A 2 7.45 12.15 -0.70
N SER A 3 7.37 12.06 -2.02
CA SER A 3 6.50 11.13 -2.74
C SER A 3 7.36 9.97 -3.22
N VAL A 4 6.88 8.74 -3.01
CA VAL A 4 7.61 7.54 -3.42
C VAL A 4 6.85 6.90 -4.58
N THR A 5 7.56 6.60 -5.66
CA THR A 5 7.06 5.77 -6.75
C THR A 5 7.70 4.40 -6.61
N LEU A 6 6.90 3.40 -6.24
CA LEU A 6 7.38 2.02 -6.17
C LEU A 6 7.21 1.38 -7.55
N ARG A 7 8.33 1.01 -8.17
CA ARG A 7 8.35 0.13 -9.34
C ARG A 7 8.28 -1.32 -8.88
N ALA A 8 7.79 -2.21 -9.74
CA ALA A 8 7.56 -3.62 -9.42
C ALA A 8 8.80 -4.26 -8.74
N ARG A 9 8.73 -4.39 -7.42
CA ARG A 9 9.72 -5.08 -6.61
C ARG A 9 9.12 -6.40 -6.14
N PRO A 10 9.89 -7.50 -6.14
CA PRO A 10 9.37 -8.81 -5.75
C PRO A 10 8.92 -8.85 -4.28
N SER A 11 9.55 -8.04 -3.42
CA SER A 11 9.15 -7.81 -2.03
C SER A 11 9.38 -6.35 -1.66
N ILE A 12 8.49 -5.80 -0.84
CA ILE A 12 8.65 -4.48 -0.22
C ILE A 12 8.58 -4.70 1.29
N GLU A 13 9.63 -4.26 1.97
CA GLU A 13 9.81 -4.45 3.41
C GLU A 13 10.12 -3.11 4.07
N GLY A 14 9.47 -2.85 5.21
CA GLY A 14 9.79 -1.72 6.07
C GLY A 14 8.60 -0.86 6.47
N SER A 15 8.81 0.00 7.48
CA SER A 15 7.87 1.06 7.83
C SER A 15 8.12 2.28 6.94
N SER A 16 7.06 2.79 6.31
CA SER A 16 7.15 3.89 5.37
C SER A 16 6.05 4.91 5.65
N ASN A 17 6.44 6.16 5.92
CA ASN A 17 5.50 7.28 6.08
C ASN A 17 5.64 8.32 4.95
N PRO A 18 5.62 7.95 3.66
CA PRO A 18 5.56 8.96 2.61
C PRO A 18 4.19 9.63 2.64
N ASN A 19 4.15 10.92 2.31
CA ASN A 19 2.87 11.65 2.25
C ASN A 19 1.96 11.05 1.17
N GLN A 20 2.54 10.60 0.06
CA GLN A 20 1.84 10.06 -1.10
C GLN A 20 2.58 8.86 -1.68
N LEU A 21 1.80 7.85 -2.07
CA LEU A 21 2.26 6.73 -2.89
C LEU A 21 1.45 6.74 -4.19
N ASN A 22 2.14 6.84 -5.33
CA ASN A 22 1.54 6.83 -6.65
C ASN A 22 2.03 5.62 -7.45
N GLY A 23 1.11 4.91 -8.11
CA GLY A 23 1.39 3.81 -9.02
C GLY A 23 0.87 2.44 -8.57
N SER A 24 0.99 1.46 -9.45
CA SER A 24 0.55 0.08 -9.20
C SER A 24 1.69 -0.78 -8.66
N ILE A 25 1.42 -1.56 -7.61
CA ILE A 25 2.42 -2.40 -6.95
C ILE A 25 1.87 -3.82 -6.80
N ASN A 26 2.55 -4.80 -7.40
CA ASN A 26 2.21 -6.23 -7.29
C ASN A 26 3.40 -7.04 -6.77
N PRO A 27 3.85 -6.82 -5.52
CA PRO A 27 4.93 -7.62 -4.96
C PRO A 27 4.40 -9.03 -4.63
N LYS A 28 5.29 -10.03 -4.56
CA LYS A 28 4.90 -11.33 -3.99
C LYS A 28 4.53 -11.16 -2.51
N GLN A 29 5.29 -10.34 -1.78
CA GLN A 29 5.07 -10.05 -0.37
C GLN A 29 5.18 -8.55 -0.09
N LEU A 30 4.23 -7.99 0.66
CA LEU A 30 4.31 -6.65 1.23
C LEU A 30 4.36 -6.79 2.75
N ASN A 31 5.53 -6.51 3.34
CA ASN A 31 5.76 -6.60 4.77
C ASN A 31 6.00 -5.21 5.37
N GLY A 32 5.19 -4.79 6.35
CA GLY A 32 5.41 -3.55 7.10
C GLY A 32 4.18 -2.63 7.22
N SER A 33 4.37 -1.52 7.93
CA SER A 33 3.31 -0.57 8.25
C SER A 33 3.47 0.72 7.44
N SER A 34 2.40 1.18 6.79
CA SER A 34 2.39 2.42 6.01
C SER A 34 1.24 3.34 6.43
N ASN A 35 1.57 4.51 6.97
CA ASN A 35 0.62 5.60 7.22
C ASN A 35 0.77 6.64 6.11
N LEU A 36 -0.13 6.59 5.14
CA LEU A 36 -0.11 7.47 3.98
C LEU A 36 -1.20 8.54 4.15
N LYS A 37 -0.97 9.76 3.65
CA LYS A 37 -2.10 10.68 3.47
C LYS A 37 -2.91 10.26 2.25
N GLN A 38 -2.26 9.85 1.18
CA GLN A 38 -2.92 9.45 -0.05
C GLN A 38 -2.23 8.25 -0.71
N LEU A 39 -3.01 7.29 -1.17
CA LEU A 39 -2.60 6.21 -2.06
C LEU A 39 -3.36 6.36 -3.37
N ASN A 40 -2.66 6.62 -4.48
CA ASN A 40 -3.23 6.72 -5.81
C ASN A 40 -2.67 5.60 -6.71
N GLY A 41 -3.42 4.52 -6.88
CA GLY A 41 -3.01 3.34 -7.64
C GLY A 41 -3.51 2.04 -7.04
N SER A 42 -3.13 0.92 -7.66
CA SER A 42 -3.57 -0.41 -7.25
C SER A 42 -2.46 -1.19 -6.52
N SER A 43 -2.77 -1.87 -5.42
CA SER A 43 -1.82 -2.78 -4.76
C SER A 43 -2.37 -4.19 -4.67
N ASN A 44 -1.80 -5.15 -5.42
CA ASN A 44 -2.19 -6.56 -5.36
C ASN A 44 -1.05 -7.50 -4.95
N PRO A 45 -0.64 -7.51 -3.67
CA PRO A 45 0.33 -8.47 -3.20
C PRO A 45 -0.26 -9.89 -3.10
N LYS A 46 0.55 -10.95 -3.27
CA LYS A 46 0.07 -12.31 -2.93
C LYS A 46 -0.13 -12.43 -1.41
N GLN A 47 0.79 -11.87 -0.63
CA GLN A 47 0.76 -11.83 0.83
C GLN A 47 0.95 -10.39 1.34
N LEU A 48 0.07 -9.93 2.22
CA LEU A 48 0.23 -8.69 2.98
C LEU A 48 0.44 -9.04 4.47
N ASN A 49 1.62 -8.75 5.02
CA ASN A 49 1.89 -8.86 6.45
C ASN A 49 2.21 -7.46 7.01
N GLY A 50 1.24 -6.81 7.65
CA GLY A 50 1.40 -5.45 8.19
C GLY A 50 0.18 -4.57 7.99
N SER A 51 0.27 -3.29 8.37
CA SER A 51 -0.88 -2.38 8.34
C SER A 51 -0.76 -1.27 7.29
N SER A 52 -1.86 -0.91 6.64
CA SER A 52 -1.87 0.21 5.69
C SER A 52 -3.13 1.06 5.80
N ASN A 53 -2.94 2.27 6.33
CA ASN A 53 -4.03 3.20 6.70
C ASN A 53 -3.87 4.54 5.95
N PRO A 54 -4.21 4.60 4.65
CA PRO A 54 -4.23 5.87 3.94
C PRO A 54 -5.47 6.71 4.33
N ILE A 55 -5.34 8.03 4.48
CA ILE A 55 -6.52 8.90 4.65
C ILE A 55 -7.41 8.83 3.39
N LYS A 56 -6.80 8.93 2.20
CA LYS A 56 -7.50 8.77 0.92
C LYS A 56 -6.90 7.62 0.11
N LEU A 57 -7.75 6.68 -0.30
CA LEU A 57 -7.43 5.63 -1.26
C LEU A 57 -8.15 5.94 -2.57
N ASN A 58 -7.40 6.19 -3.64
CA ASN A 58 -7.89 6.26 -5.01
C ASN A 58 -7.29 5.08 -5.79
N GLY A 59 -8.05 3.99 -5.91
CA GLY A 59 -7.59 2.75 -6.54
C GLY A 59 -7.90 1.50 -5.72
N ARG A 60 -7.48 0.33 -6.24
CA ARG A 60 -7.90 -0.97 -5.73
C ARG A 60 -6.81 -1.68 -4.94
N ARG A 61 -7.17 -2.34 -3.85
CA ARG A 61 -6.27 -3.24 -3.12
C ARG A 61 -6.87 -4.63 -3.03
N ASN A 62 -6.09 -5.65 -3.39
CA ASN A 62 -6.51 -7.04 -3.30
C ASN A 62 -5.32 -7.93 -2.95
N SER A 63 -5.39 -8.60 -1.80
CA SER A 63 -4.38 -9.58 -1.40
C SER A 63 -4.99 -10.97 -1.27
N ARG A 64 -4.28 -12.00 -1.74
CA ARG A 64 -4.74 -13.40 -1.57
C ARG A 64 -4.64 -13.86 -0.11
N GLN A 65 -3.64 -13.38 0.61
CA GLN A 65 -3.41 -13.68 2.03
C GLN A 65 -3.15 -12.36 2.78
N LEU A 66 -3.87 -12.15 3.88
CA LEU A 66 -3.82 -10.95 4.71
C LEU A 66 -3.52 -11.34 6.16
N ASN A 67 -2.31 -11.06 6.64
CA ASN A 67 -1.91 -11.15 8.05
C ASN A 67 -1.59 -9.73 8.56
N GLY A 68 -2.58 -8.85 8.42
CA GLY A 68 -2.43 -7.41 8.51
C GLY A 68 -3.77 -6.69 8.50
N SER A 69 -3.76 -5.37 8.59
CA SER A 69 -4.99 -4.57 8.57
C SER A 69 -4.91 -3.46 7.54
N SER A 70 -6.03 -3.12 6.92
CA SER A 70 -6.11 -1.95 6.06
C SER A 70 -7.41 -1.21 6.30
N ASN A 71 -7.29 0.04 6.72
CA ASN A 71 -8.44 0.87 7.01
C ASN A 71 -8.26 2.26 6.41
N PRO A 72 -8.67 2.49 5.15
CA PRO A 72 -8.70 3.83 4.60
C PRO A 72 -9.84 4.65 5.22
N GLN A 73 -9.58 5.92 5.57
CA GLN A 73 -10.65 6.81 6.05
C GLN A 73 -11.64 7.15 4.94
N THR A 74 -11.16 7.22 3.69
CA THR A 74 -12.01 7.42 2.52
C THR A 74 -11.47 6.58 1.37
N ALA A 75 -12.33 5.78 0.75
CA ALA A 75 -12.02 5.02 -0.45
C ALA A 75 -12.88 5.50 -1.62
N GLN A 76 -12.24 5.71 -2.77
CA GLN A 76 -12.86 5.91 -4.06
C GLN A 76 -12.34 4.77 -4.96
N TRP A 77 -13.25 3.95 -5.49
CA TRP A 77 -12.97 2.69 -6.17
C TRP A 77 -12.93 2.81 -7.69
#